data_AF-A0A936MKP9-F1
#
_entry.id   AF-A0A936MKP9-F1
#
_cell.length_a   1.000
_cell.length_b   1.000
_cell.length_c   1.000
_cell.angle_alpha   90.00
_cell.angle_beta   90.00
_cell.angle_gamma   90.00
#
_symmetry.space_group_name_H-M   'P 1'
#
loop_
_entity.id
_entity.type
_entity.pdbx_description
1 polymer ?
#
loop_
_entity_poly.entity_id
_entity_poly.type
_entity_poly.pdbx_seq_one_letter_code
_entity_poly.pdbx_strand_id
1 'polypeptide(L)'
;MTPIPTRLERAATVASSRAVAALLPLVTLALACTNSAPHADPGARLTSSAASSSSERVASNVPDASAPQDASDASDASVLIDASADGDAVDAAVPEARAPAAARPFAKDNKILPPLESEELTARAKQLFEAIVHDDPALGESFWFPKEPFIPLKDVKGPDKYWNNLHATYARDIHALHRKRKSWDGATFVGFKVGSTPKWVPPGDEANKIGYYRSFRGKLTYRIDDKNSTIDVHTIISWQGEWFITHLSKWKKK
;
A
#
# COMPACT_ATOMS: atom_id res chain seq x y z
N MET A 1 -18.66 -49.65 41.20
CA MET A 1 -17.75 -48.90 42.08
C MET A 1 -16.41 -49.59 41.97
N THR A 2 -15.56 -49.10 41.09
CA THR A 2 -14.35 -49.76 40.61
C THR A 2 -13.24 -48.70 40.56
N PRO A 3 -12.07 -48.91 41.20
CA PRO A 3 -11.06 -47.86 41.31
C PRO A 3 -10.24 -47.74 40.02
N ILE A 4 -10.05 -46.49 39.56
CA ILE A 4 -9.13 -46.14 38.47
C ILE A 4 -7.76 -45.84 39.10
N PRO A 5 -6.66 -46.50 38.65
CA PRO A 5 -5.33 -46.25 39.18
C PRO A 5 -4.71 -44.96 38.63
N THR A 6 -4.18 -44.18 39.57
CA THR A 6 -3.31 -43.02 39.40
C THR A 6 -1.99 -43.43 38.75
N ARG A 7 -1.61 -42.83 37.61
CA ARG A 7 -0.27 -43.01 37.02
C ARG A 7 0.57 -41.75 37.19
N LEU A 8 1.62 -41.95 37.99
CA LEU A 8 2.80 -41.11 38.21
C LEU A 8 3.52 -40.73 36.91
N GLU A 9 4.10 -39.53 36.96
CA GLU A 9 5.41 -39.08 36.45
C GLU A 9 5.80 -39.31 34.97
N ARG A 10 6.17 -38.20 34.31
CA ARG A 10 7.60 -37.86 34.14
C ARG A 10 7.80 -36.43 33.66
N ALA A 11 8.58 -35.69 34.45
CA ALA A 11 9.22 -34.44 34.06
C ALA A 11 10.27 -34.70 32.95
N ALA A 12 10.39 -33.76 32.01
CA ALA A 12 11.56 -33.64 31.16
C ALA A 12 11.96 -32.16 31.07
N THR A 13 12.91 -31.81 31.94
CA THR A 13 13.75 -30.62 31.89
C THR A 13 14.71 -30.74 30.70
N VAL A 14 14.77 -29.75 29.82
CA VAL A 14 15.98 -29.47 29.04
C VAL A 14 16.21 -27.96 29.03
N ALA A 15 17.14 -27.54 29.89
CA ALA A 15 17.89 -26.31 29.73
C ALA A 15 19.00 -26.55 28.69
N SER A 16 19.25 -25.59 27.80
CA SER A 16 20.56 -25.51 27.15
C SER A 16 20.95 -24.06 26.92
N SER A 17 22.20 -23.80 27.31
CA SER A 17 22.75 -22.52 27.67
C SER A 17 23.13 -21.64 26.49
N ARG A 18 22.96 -20.34 26.71
CA ARG A 18 23.60 -19.26 25.95
C ARG A 18 25.11 -19.28 26.19
N ALA A 19 25.89 -19.29 25.10
CA ALA A 19 27.20 -18.66 25.03
C ALA A 19 27.64 -18.62 23.55
N VAL A 20 27.50 -17.48 22.88
CA VAL A 20 28.29 -17.19 21.69
C VAL A 20 29.00 -15.87 21.96
N ALA A 21 30.31 -16.00 22.05
CA ALA A 21 31.26 -14.94 22.34
C ALA A 21 31.29 -13.88 21.24
N ALA A 22 31.56 -12.67 21.69
CA ALA A 22 31.86 -11.51 20.87
C ALA A 22 33.08 -11.74 19.98
N LEU A 23 33.02 -11.25 18.74
CA LEU A 23 34.18 -10.89 17.94
C LEU A 23 33.79 -9.72 17.03
N LEU A 24 34.20 -8.52 17.45
CA LEU A 24 34.32 -7.35 16.59
C LEU A 24 35.45 -7.59 15.59
N PRO A 25 35.27 -7.18 14.33
CA PRO A 25 36.36 -6.58 13.58
C PRO A 25 36.19 -5.06 13.52
N LEU A 26 37.17 -4.43 14.17
CA LEU A 26 37.68 -3.08 13.94
C LEU A 26 37.93 -2.90 12.43
N VAL A 27 37.22 -1.99 11.77
CA VAL A 27 37.62 -1.50 10.42
C VAL A 27 37.88 -0.01 10.52
N THR A 28 39.13 0.29 10.21
CA THR A 28 39.84 1.55 10.33
C THR A 28 39.32 2.62 9.39
N LEU A 29 39.19 3.81 9.95
CA LEU A 29 39.02 5.10 9.30
C LEU A 29 40.31 5.46 8.55
N ALA A 30 40.23 5.74 7.25
CA ALA A 30 41.29 6.44 6.52
C ALA A 30 40.69 7.67 5.85
N LEU A 31 40.87 8.82 6.50
CA LEU A 31 40.84 10.14 5.88
C LEU A 31 42.21 10.35 5.21
N ALA A 32 42.21 10.66 3.92
CA ALA A 32 43.33 11.38 3.30
C ALA A 32 42.78 12.39 2.30
N CYS A 33 42.95 13.66 2.65
CA CYS A 33 42.88 14.80 1.76
C CYS A 33 44.00 14.69 0.72
N THR A 34 43.78 15.12 -0.53
CA THR A 34 44.45 16.30 -1.09
C THR A 34 43.92 16.63 -2.48
N ASN A 35 43.88 17.93 -2.70
CA ASN A 35 43.43 18.70 -3.84
C ASN A 35 44.66 18.98 -4.73
N SER A 36 44.59 18.73 -6.04
CA SER A 36 45.44 19.36 -7.07
C SER A 36 44.81 19.21 -8.45
N ALA A 37 44.31 20.33 -8.99
CA ALA A 37 44.23 20.58 -10.43
C ALA A 37 45.58 21.19 -10.89
N PRO A 38 45.78 21.63 -12.15
CA PRO A 38 45.12 21.32 -13.42
C PRO A 38 46.13 20.81 -14.48
N HIS A 39 45.67 20.24 -15.59
CA HIS A 39 46.45 20.23 -16.83
C HIS A 39 45.53 20.38 -18.04
N ALA A 40 45.72 21.48 -18.74
CA ALA A 40 45.17 21.73 -20.06
C ALA A 40 45.99 20.95 -21.10
N ASP A 41 45.31 20.43 -22.12
CA ASP A 41 45.88 20.37 -23.46
C ASP A 41 44.76 20.46 -24.51
N PRO A 42 44.85 21.37 -25.51
CA PRO A 42 43.89 21.51 -26.59
C PRO A 42 44.39 20.76 -27.84
N GLY A 43 43.58 19.85 -28.38
CA GLY A 43 43.99 19.16 -29.61
C GLY A 43 42.95 18.21 -30.18
N ALA A 44 41.89 18.73 -30.78
CA ALA A 44 41.13 17.95 -31.77
C ALA A 44 40.56 18.88 -32.85
N ARG A 45 41.17 18.74 -34.01
CA ARG A 45 40.90 19.42 -35.28
C ARG A 45 40.13 18.43 -36.15
N LEU A 46 38.85 18.67 -36.43
CA LEU A 46 38.09 18.03 -37.53
C LEU A 46 37.04 19.05 -38.02
N THR A 47 37.35 19.82 -39.05
CA THR A 47 36.85 19.68 -40.45
C THR A 47 35.35 19.90 -40.60
N SER A 48 35.00 21.08 -41.12
CA SER A 48 33.76 21.36 -41.85
C SER A 48 33.55 20.39 -43.00
N SER A 49 32.31 19.97 -43.24
CA SER A 49 31.76 20.00 -44.60
C SER A 49 30.24 20.05 -44.56
N ALA A 50 29.71 21.03 -45.29
CA ALA A 50 28.30 21.27 -45.52
C ALA A 50 27.77 20.37 -46.65
N ALA A 51 26.47 20.06 -46.61
CA ALA A 51 25.64 20.01 -47.81
C ALA A 51 24.15 20.06 -47.42
N SER A 52 23.48 21.04 -48.02
CA SER A 52 22.05 21.31 -47.99
C SER A 52 21.22 20.22 -48.66
N SER A 53 19.95 20.11 -48.28
CA SER A 53 18.84 19.87 -49.21
C SER A 53 17.55 20.44 -48.61
N SER A 54 17.02 21.42 -49.32
CA SER A 54 15.75 22.11 -49.10
C SER A 54 14.61 21.39 -49.82
N SER A 55 13.38 21.93 -49.65
CA SER A 55 12.12 21.67 -50.38
C SER A 55 11.27 20.49 -49.88
N GLU A 56 9.95 20.57 -49.74
CA GLU A 56 9.00 21.64 -50.11
C GLU A 56 7.66 21.45 -49.37
N ARG A 57 6.90 22.55 -49.31
CA ARG A 57 5.56 22.69 -48.75
C ARG A 57 4.51 21.88 -49.52
N VAL A 58 3.46 21.41 -48.84
CA VAL A 58 2.09 21.49 -49.36
C VAL A 58 1.18 21.94 -48.23
N ALA A 59 0.47 23.03 -48.49
CA ALA A 59 -0.58 23.59 -47.65
C ALA A 59 -1.94 23.38 -48.33
N SER A 60 -2.98 23.50 -47.51
CA SER A 60 -4.30 24.10 -47.81
C SER A 60 -5.50 23.16 -48.02
N ASN A 61 -6.49 23.36 -47.13
CA ASN A 61 -7.93 23.57 -47.38
C ASN A 61 -8.77 22.36 -47.86
N VAL A 62 -10.03 22.11 -47.46
CA VAL A 62 -11.27 22.90 -47.11
C VAL A 62 -12.26 21.89 -46.40
N PRO A 63 -13.59 22.14 -46.20
CA PRO A 63 -14.41 23.10 -45.39
C PRO A 63 -15.05 22.43 -44.13
N ASP A 64 -15.52 23.10 -43.09
CA ASP A 64 -16.76 23.91 -42.87
C ASP A 64 -18.10 23.28 -43.32
N ALA A 65 -19.03 23.12 -42.36
CA ALA A 65 -20.48 23.37 -42.47
C ALA A 65 -21.36 22.56 -41.49
N SER A 66 -22.01 23.31 -40.60
CA SER A 66 -23.45 23.22 -40.26
C SER A 66 -23.95 22.18 -39.25
N ALA A 67 -24.29 22.70 -38.07
CA ALA A 67 -25.46 22.31 -37.31
C ALA A 67 -26.77 22.71 -38.05
N PRO A 68 -27.88 22.04 -37.72
CA PRO A 68 -29.05 22.78 -37.23
C PRO A 68 -29.70 22.16 -35.99
N GLN A 69 -30.29 23.06 -35.19
CA GLN A 69 -31.28 22.80 -34.15
C GLN A 69 -32.69 22.62 -34.76
N ASP A 70 -33.64 22.35 -33.86
CA ASP A 70 -35.09 22.17 -34.00
C ASP A 70 -35.58 20.76 -34.34
N ALA A 71 -36.68 20.24 -33.82
CA ALA A 71 -37.54 20.48 -32.65
C ALA A 71 -38.71 19.48 -32.81
N SER A 72 -39.38 19.12 -31.71
CA SER A 72 -40.65 18.35 -31.66
C SER A 72 -40.47 16.86 -31.95
N ASP A 73 -41.02 15.93 -31.16
CA ASP A 73 -42.44 15.86 -30.84
C ASP A 73 -42.67 15.07 -29.54
N ALA A 74 -43.74 15.47 -28.86
CA ALA A 74 -44.26 14.81 -27.69
C ALA A 74 -44.93 13.48 -28.07
N SER A 75 -44.78 12.47 -27.24
CA SER A 75 -45.77 11.39 -27.13
C SER A 75 -45.76 10.89 -25.69
N ASP A 76 -46.61 11.57 -24.93
CA ASP A 76 -47.25 11.08 -23.73
C ASP A 76 -47.97 9.77 -24.07
N ALA A 77 -47.52 8.68 -23.46
CA ALA A 77 -48.26 7.43 -23.37
C ALA A 77 -48.19 6.96 -21.93
N SER A 78 -49.04 7.58 -21.12
CA SER A 78 -49.44 7.10 -19.80
C SER A 78 -50.00 5.67 -19.92
N VAL A 79 -49.16 4.67 -19.62
CA VAL A 79 -49.61 3.29 -19.41
C VAL A 79 -49.88 3.13 -17.93
N LEU A 80 -51.17 3.08 -17.60
CA LEU A 80 -51.69 2.58 -16.33
C LEU A 80 -51.30 1.10 -16.19
N ILE A 81 -50.43 0.78 -15.24
CA ILE A 81 -50.27 -0.59 -14.76
C ILE A 81 -50.59 -0.62 -13.27
N ASP A 82 -51.78 -1.18 -13.07
CA ASP A 82 -52.37 -1.79 -11.90
C ASP A 82 -51.40 -2.19 -10.77
N ALA A 83 -51.64 -1.62 -9.60
CA ALA A 83 -51.00 -1.99 -8.35
C ALA A 83 -51.63 -3.29 -7.83
N SER A 84 -51.10 -4.42 -8.26
CA SER A 84 -51.30 -5.69 -7.58
C SER A 84 -50.32 -5.79 -6.41
N ALA A 85 -50.87 -5.67 -5.21
CA ALA A 85 -50.21 -5.87 -3.95
C ALA A 85 -49.98 -7.37 -3.71
N ASP A 86 -48.72 -7.79 -3.72
CA ASP A 86 -48.21 -8.94 -2.98
C ASP A 86 -46.69 -8.78 -2.88
N GLY A 87 -46.28 -7.83 -2.04
CA GLY A 87 -44.90 -7.60 -1.68
C GLY A 87 -44.53 -8.47 -0.49
N ASP A 88 -44.00 -9.66 -0.78
CA ASP A 88 -43.28 -10.48 0.17
C ASP A 88 -42.12 -9.64 0.74
N ALA A 89 -42.23 -9.33 2.03
CA ALA A 89 -41.28 -8.50 2.75
C ALA A 89 -39.97 -9.26 2.93
N VAL A 90 -39.10 -9.20 1.92
CA VAL A 90 -37.68 -9.50 2.10
C VAL A 90 -37.09 -8.40 2.98
N ASP A 91 -36.82 -8.79 4.22
CA ASP A 91 -36.07 -8.07 5.24
C ASP A 91 -34.75 -7.57 4.65
N ALA A 92 -34.81 -6.37 4.08
CA ALA A 92 -33.64 -5.62 3.66
C ALA A 92 -32.93 -5.15 4.93
N ALA A 93 -32.09 -6.03 5.48
CA ALA A 93 -31.15 -5.70 6.53
C ALA A 93 -30.33 -4.47 6.08
N VAL A 94 -30.73 -3.31 6.62
CA VAL A 94 -29.97 -2.07 6.55
C VAL A 94 -28.55 -2.42 7.02
N PRO A 95 -27.49 -2.06 6.27
CA PRO A 95 -26.14 -2.27 6.74
C PRO A 95 -25.98 -1.48 8.03
N GLU A 96 -25.88 -2.21 9.14
CA GLU A 96 -25.71 -1.66 10.47
C GLU A 96 -24.47 -0.76 10.43
N ALA A 97 -24.72 0.55 10.60
CA ALA A 97 -23.67 1.55 10.67
C ALA A 97 -22.70 1.10 11.76
N ARG A 98 -21.50 0.69 11.33
CA ARG A 98 -20.41 0.28 12.21
C ARG A 98 -20.29 1.28 13.35
N ALA A 99 -20.54 0.82 14.58
CA ALA A 99 -20.38 1.64 15.77
C ALA A 99 -19.03 2.38 15.69
N PRO A 100 -19.00 3.70 15.98
CA PRO A 100 -17.77 4.45 15.92
C PRO A 100 -16.78 3.79 16.88
N ALA A 101 -15.66 3.31 16.34
CA ALA A 101 -14.51 2.93 17.15
C ALA A 101 -14.27 4.09 18.12
N ALA A 102 -14.34 3.82 19.44
CA ALA A 102 -14.21 4.85 20.46
C ALA A 102 -13.05 5.77 20.09
N ALA A 103 -13.36 7.05 19.83
CA ALA A 103 -12.41 7.98 19.26
C ALA A 103 -11.18 8.04 20.17
N ARG A 104 -10.07 7.48 19.70
CA ARG A 104 -8.82 7.49 20.46
C ARG A 104 -8.37 8.94 20.65
N PRO A 105 -7.88 9.32 21.83
CA PRO A 105 -7.36 10.66 22.03
C PRO A 105 -6.19 10.90 21.08
N PHE A 106 -6.23 12.03 20.37
CA PHE A 106 -5.18 12.41 19.43
C PHE A 106 -3.85 12.63 20.17
N ALA A 107 -2.83 11.86 19.81
CA ALA A 107 -1.46 12.01 20.30
C ALA A 107 -0.66 12.89 19.34
N LYS A 108 -0.34 14.12 19.79
CA LYS A 108 0.41 15.12 19.01
C LYS A 108 1.81 14.64 18.60
N ASP A 109 2.45 13.79 19.41
CA ASP A 109 3.79 13.27 19.14
C ASP A 109 3.80 11.94 18.37
N ASN A 110 2.63 11.32 18.17
CA ASN A 110 2.44 10.03 17.51
C ASN A 110 3.34 8.90 18.05
N LYS A 111 3.72 8.97 19.34
CA LYS A 111 4.58 7.96 19.99
C LYS A 111 3.86 6.73 20.52
N ILE A 112 2.58 6.56 20.19
CA ILE A 112 1.83 5.37 20.56
C ILE A 112 2.27 4.22 19.64
N LEU A 113 2.99 3.25 20.19
CA LEU A 113 3.31 2.00 19.49
C LEU A 113 2.00 1.20 19.33
N PRO A 114 1.53 0.97 18.09
CA PRO A 114 0.33 0.16 17.90
C PRO A 114 0.59 -1.28 18.34
N PRO A 115 -0.44 -2.01 18.80
CA PRO A 115 -0.31 -3.44 19.05
C PRO A 115 0.14 -4.17 17.78
N LEU A 116 0.94 -5.23 17.93
CA LEU A 116 1.42 -6.02 16.79
C LEU A 116 0.31 -6.90 16.19
N GLU A 117 -0.72 -7.17 16.99
CA GLU A 117 -1.90 -7.96 16.65
C GLU A 117 -3.12 -7.26 17.27
N SER A 118 -4.16 -7.03 16.46
CA SER A 118 -5.45 -6.52 16.91
C SER A 118 -6.54 -6.93 15.93
N GLU A 119 -7.80 -6.92 16.37
CA GLU A 119 -8.94 -7.21 15.50
C GLU A 119 -9.04 -6.22 14.34
N GLU A 120 -8.75 -4.94 14.61
CA GLU A 120 -8.78 -3.88 13.60
C GLU A 120 -7.66 -4.03 12.56
N LEU A 121 -6.44 -4.38 13.00
CA LEU A 121 -5.34 -4.70 12.09
C LEU A 121 -5.69 -5.90 11.21
N THR A 122 -6.31 -6.92 11.81
CA THR A 122 -6.74 -8.13 11.11
C THR A 122 -7.83 -7.82 10.09
N ALA A 123 -8.81 -6.97 10.44
CA ALA A 123 -9.88 -6.55 9.54
C ALA A 123 -9.36 -5.76 8.33
N ARG A 124 -8.45 -4.80 8.56
CA ARG A 124 -7.77 -4.04 7.49
C ARG A 124 -6.94 -4.95 6.58
N ALA A 125 -6.23 -5.91 7.17
CA ALA A 125 -5.47 -6.87 6.38
C ALA A 125 -6.35 -7.81 5.57
N LYS A 126 -7.49 -8.25 6.11
CA LYS A 126 -8.51 -8.99 5.35
C LYS A 126 -9.03 -8.15 4.19
N GLN A 127 -9.34 -6.87 4.42
CA GLN A 127 -9.78 -5.94 3.37
C GLN A 127 -8.74 -5.76 2.26
N LEU A 128 -7.45 -5.68 2.60
CA LEU A 128 -6.38 -5.72 1.58
C LEU A 128 -6.35 -7.05 0.81
N PHE A 129 -6.60 -8.18 1.48
CA PHE A 129 -6.68 -9.47 0.81
C PHE A 129 -7.85 -9.50 -0.19
N GLU A 130 -9.05 -9.05 0.22
CA GLU A 130 -10.21 -8.93 -0.68
C GLU A 130 -9.90 -8.01 -1.87
N ALA A 131 -9.22 -6.88 -1.64
CA ALA A 131 -8.79 -5.97 -2.70
C ALA A 131 -7.91 -6.67 -3.76
N ILE A 132 -7.02 -7.57 -3.32
CA ILE A 132 -6.15 -8.35 -4.22
C ILE A 132 -6.94 -9.45 -4.92
N VAL A 133 -7.84 -10.15 -4.22
CA VAL A 133 -8.66 -11.23 -4.79
C VAL A 133 -9.60 -10.69 -5.87
N HIS A 134 -10.25 -9.55 -5.61
CA HIS A 134 -11.23 -8.93 -6.49
C HIS A 134 -10.64 -7.94 -7.51
N ASP A 135 -9.33 -7.74 -7.50
CA ASP A 135 -8.63 -6.76 -8.34
C ASP A 135 -9.15 -5.31 -8.16
N ASP A 136 -9.64 -4.98 -6.96
CA ASP A 136 -10.26 -3.69 -6.63
C ASP A 136 -9.50 -2.99 -5.48
N PRO A 137 -8.67 -1.99 -5.79
CA PRO A 137 -7.94 -1.23 -4.79
C PRO A 137 -8.81 -0.54 -3.74
N ALA A 138 -10.05 -0.17 -4.05
CA ALA A 138 -10.91 0.57 -3.14
C ALA A 138 -11.25 -0.24 -1.87
N LEU A 139 -11.32 -1.56 -1.99
CA LEU A 139 -11.58 -2.46 -0.86
C LEU A 139 -10.48 -2.41 0.21
N GLY A 140 -9.24 -2.07 -0.18
CA GLY A 140 -8.07 -2.05 0.71
C GLY A 140 -7.76 -0.69 1.33
N GLU A 141 -8.55 0.35 1.01
CA GLU A 141 -8.26 1.74 1.35
C GLU A 141 -8.14 1.97 2.87
N SER A 142 -8.88 1.22 3.67
CA SER A 142 -8.83 1.30 5.14
C SER A 142 -7.46 0.95 5.73
N PHE A 143 -6.64 0.17 5.01
CA PHE A 143 -5.28 -0.20 5.40
C PHE A 143 -4.22 0.69 4.77
N TRP A 144 -4.57 1.46 3.74
CA TRP A 144 -3.70 2.44 3.15
C TRP A 144 -3.59 3.69 4.03
N PHE A 145 -2.42 4.33 4.05
CA PHE A 145 -2.20 5.49 4.90
C PHE A 145 -2.98 6.72 4.37
N PRO A 146 -3.91 7.29 5.17
CA PRO A 146 -4.82 8.31 4.69
C PRO A 146 -4.11 9.62 4.34
N LYS A 147 -4.68 10.34 3.37
CA LYS A 147 -4.14 11.58 2.84
C LYS A 147 -4.10 12.72 3.85
N GLU A 148 -5.16 12.84 4.64
CA GLU A 148 -5.35 13.92 5.61
C GLU A 148 -4.19 14.01 6.62
N PRO A 149 -3.74 12.94 7.30
CA PRO A 149 -2.56 13.01 8.15
C PRO A 149 -1.23 13.03 7.38
N PHE A 150 -1.17 12.56 6.13
CA PHE A 150 0.07 12.58 5.35
C PHE A 150 0.55 14.00 5.02
N ILE A 151 -0.36 14.90 4.68
CA ILE A 151 -0.04 16.28 4.31
C ILE A 151 0.72 17.04 5.41
N PRO A 152 0.23 17.09 6.67
CA PRO A 152 0.97 17.74 7.76
C PRO A 152 2.15 16.92 8.26
N LEU A 153 2.17 15.59 8.06
CA LEU A 153 3.27 14.73 8.46
C LEU A 153 4.52 14.97 7.60
N LYS A 154 4.38 15.21 6.29
CA LYS A 154 5.51 15.33 5.38
C LYS A 154 6.13 16.73 5.34
N ASP A 155 7.45 16.77 5.32
CA ASP A 155 8.26 17.97 5.09
C ASP A 155 8.82 18.01 3.67
N VAL A 156 7.90 18.00 2.69
CA VAL A 156 8.24 18.03 1.26
C VAL A 156 7.44 19.11 0.56
N LYS A 157 7.94 19.58 -0.59
CA LYS A 157 7.15 20.44 -1.48
C LYS A 157 6.09 19.61 -2.19
N GLY A 158 4.84 20.06 -2.15
CA GLY A 158 3.71 19.39 -2.81
C GLY A 158 3.36 18.01 -2.23
N PRO A 159 3.11 17.90 -0.90
CA PRO A 159 2.82 16.62 -0.26
C PRO A 159 1.54 15.95 -0.82
N ASP A 160 0.58 16.75 -1.31
CA ASP A 160 -0.62 16.25 -1.98
C ASP A 160 -0.29 15.39 -3.22
N LYS A 161 0.47 15.96 -4.15
CA LYS A 161 0.91 15.26 -5.37
C LYS A 161 1.76 14.05 -5.04
N TYR A 162 2.58 14.15 -4.00
CA TYR A 162 3.39 13.02 -3.56
C TYR A 162 2.53 11.87 -3.04
N TRP A 163 1.52 12.17 -2.21
CA TRP A 163 0.56 11.16 -1.75
C TRP A 163 -0.19 10.52 -2.93
N ASN A 164 -0.71 11.32 -3.87
CA ASN A 164 -1.44 10.79 -5.03
C ASN A 164 -0.57 9.81 -5.84
N ASN A 165 0.73 10.10 -5.99
CA ASN A 165 1.67 9.20 -6.69
C ASN A 165 1.92 7.89 -5.92
N LEU A 166 1.99 7.95 -4.58
CA LEU A 166 2.13 6.76 -3.73
C LEU A 166 0.88 5.90 -3.80
N HIS A 167 -0.30 6.52 -3.71
CA HIS A 167 -1.59 5.82 -3.80
C HIS A 167 -1.80 5.19 -5.19
N ALA A 168 -1.47 5.91 -6.27
CA ALA A 168 -1.48 5.34 -7.62
C ALA A 168 -0.50 4.15 -7.77
N THR A 169 0.60 4.13 -6.99
CA THR A 169 1.51 2.98 -6.93
C THR A 169 0.89 1.81 -6.18
N TYR A 170 0.23 2.09 -5.05
CA TYR A 170 -0.52 1.09 -4.28
C TYR A 170 -1.59 0.40 -5.13
N ALA A 171 -2.41 1.16 -5.86
CA ALA A 171 -3.40 0.59 -6.77
C ALA A 171 -2.76 -0.32 -7.83
N ARG A 172 -1.67 0.15 -8.47
CA ARG A 172 -0.90 -0.67 -9.43
C ARG A 172 -0.33 -1.95 -8.81
N ASP A 173 0.10 -1.89 -7.55
CA ASP A 173 0.63 -3.04 -6.82
C ASP A 173 -0.47 -4.07 -6.54
N ILE A 174 -1.69 -3.64 -6.20
CA ILE A 174 -2.84 -4.53 -6.05
C ILE A 174 -3.10 -5.28 -7.35
N HIS A 175 -3.20 -4.56 -8.47
CA HIS A 175 -3.41 -5.19 -9.76
C HIS A 175 -2.26 -6.13 -10.17
N ALA A 176 -1.02 -5.74 -9.84
CA ALA A 176 0.13 -6.59 -10.09
C ALA A 176 0.12 -7.86 -9.23
N LEU A 177 -0.35 -7.78 -7.99
CA LEU A 177 -0.50 -8.93 -7.09
C LEU A 177 -1.62 -9.85 -7.55
N HIS A 178 -2.78 -9.32 -7.94
CA HIS A 178 -3.89 -10.08 -8.49
C HIS A 178 -3.42 -10.94 -9.68
N ARG A 179 -2.73 -10.32 -10.63
CA ARG A 179 -2.18 -11.00 -11.83
C ARG A 179 -1.07 -12.02 -11.58
N LYS A 180 -0.53 -12.15 -10.35
CA LYS A 180 0.47 -13.20 -10.05
C LYS A 180 -0.13 -14.60 -10.10
N ARG A 181 -1.45 -14.72 -10.05
CA ARG A 181 -2.18 -15.98 -10.14
C ARG A 181 -3.14 -15.93 -11.32
N LYS A 182 -3.42 -17.11 -11.88
CA LYS A 182 -4.42 -17.27 -12.94
C LYS A 182 -5.85 -17.20 -12.40
N SER A 183 -6.07 -17.67 -11.18
CA SER A 183 -7.33 -17.61 -10.46
C SER A 183 -7.07 -17.47 -8.95
N TRP A 184 -8.03 -16.84 -8.26
CA TRP A 184 -8.12 -16.72 -6.81
C TRP A 184 -9.29 -17.52 -6.22
N ASP A 185 -9.90 -18.42 -6.99
CA ASP A 185 -10.99 -19.27 -6.52
C ASP A 185 -10.53 -20.11 -5.33
N GLY A 186 -11.37 -20.18 -4.28
CA GLY A 186 -11.04 -20.88 -3.04
C GLY A 186 -9.99 -20.18 -2.17
N ALA A 187 -9.55 -18.97 -2.52
CA ALA A 187 -8.61 -18.21 -1.70
C ALA A 187 -9.29 -17.69 -0.42
N THR A 188 -8.68 -18.00 0.72
CA THR A 188 -9.19 -17.63 2.04
C THR A 188 -8.11 -16.90 2.83
N PHE A 189 -8.48 -15.77 3.44
CA PHE A 189 -7.61 -15.05 4.36
C PHE A 189 -7.31 -15.91 5.60
N VAL A 190 -6.05 -15.96 6.03
CA VAL A 190 -5.62 -16.70 7.22
C VAL A 190 -5.21 -15.74 8.34
N GLY A 191 -4.44 -14.71 8.01
CA GLY A 191 -3.96 -13.78 9.04
C GLY A 191 -2.94 -12.77 8.53
N PHE A 192 -2.58 -11.85 9.41
CA PHE A 192 -1.56 -10.86 9.14
C PHE A 192 -0.58 -10.75 10.31
N LYS A 193 0.71 -10.68 9.99
CA LYS A 193 1.77 -10.48 10.96
C LYS A 193 2.58 -9.24 10.61
N VAL A 194 2.72 -8.32 11.57
CA VAL A 194 3.69 -7.22 11.50
C VAL A 194 5.08 -7.81 11.33
N GLY A 195 5.84 -7.31 10.35
CA GLY A 195 7.06 -7.95 9.87
C GLY A 195 8.25 -7.76 10.81
N SER A 196 9.16 -6.85 10.46
CA SER A 196 10.31 -6.53 11.31
C SER A 196 9.88 -5.92 12.63
N THR A 197 10.74 -6.01 13.65
CA THR A 197 10.55 -5.27 14.91
C THR A 197 10.29 -3.78 14.59
N PRO A 198 9.20 -3.19 15.13
CA PRO A 198 8.94 -1.77 14.96
C PRO A 198 10.10 -0.91 15.42
N LYS A 199 10.49 0.05 14.59
CA LYS A 199 11.51 1.04 14.91
C LYS A 199 10.91 2.43 14.90
N TRP A 200 11.20 3.21 15.93
CA TRP A 200 10.86 4.62 15.97
C TRP A 200 11.68 5.40 14.94
N VAL A 201 10.99 6.20 14.15
CA VAL A 201 11.57 7.17 13.22
C VAL A 201 11.30 8.55 13.82
N PRO A 202 12.33 9.28 14.27
CA PRO A 202 12.14 10.60 14.87
C PRO A 202 11.71 11.65 13.82
N PRO A 203 11.08 12.75 14.24
CA PRO A 203 10.92 13.93 13.40
C PRO A 203 12.25 14.38 12.77
N GLY A 204 12.22 14.85 11.53
CA GLY A 204 13.39 15.24 10.74
C GLY A 204 13.93 14.12 9.85
N ASP A 205 13.77 12.86 10.25
CA ASP A 205 14.13 11.72 9.40
C ASP A 205 13.08 11.48 8.32
N GLU A 206 13.51 10.98 7.16
CA GLU A 206 12.64 10.64 6.02
C GLU A 206 11.74 11.79 5.54
N ALA A 207 12.21 13.03 5.74
CA ALA A 207 11.49 14.27 5.44
C ALA A 207 10.10 14.29 6.10
N ASN A 208 10.03 14.02 7.40
CA ASN A 208 8.81 14.08 8.19
C ASN A 208 8.91 15.12 9.32
N LYS A 209 7.79 15.79 9.61
CA LYS A 209 7.63 16.72 10.74
C LYS A 209 7.22 16.04 12.04
N ILE A 210 6.60 14.87 11.94
CA ILE A 210 6.10 14.07 13.06
C ILE A 210 6.69 12.67 12.93
N GLY A 211 7.13 12.09 14.05
CA GLY A 211 7.69 10.75 14.08
C GLY A 211 6.62 9.66 13.97
N TYR A 212 7.06 8.43 13.71
CA TYR A 212 6.21 7.24 13.69
C TYR A 212 7.04 5.99 13.96
N TYR A 213 6.38 4.90 14.36
CA TYR A 213 6.97 3.58 14.26
C TYR A 213 6.85 3.07 12.83
N ARG A 214 7.89 2.37 12.37
CA ARG A 214 7.90 1.69 11.08
C ARG A 214 8.22 0.22 11.25
N SER A 215 7.55 -0.62 10.47
CA SER A 215 7.91 -2.03 10.28
C SER A 215 7.98 -2.36 8.79
N PHE A 216 8.87 -3.29 8.44
CA PHE A 216 9.07 -3.76 7.08
C PHE A 216 8.61 -5.20 6.92
N ARG A 217 8.23 -5.58 5.70
CA ARG A 217 7.95 -6.97 5.30
C ARG A 217 6.89 -7.66 6.16
N GLY A 218 5.77 -6.95 6.39
CA GLY A 218 4.56 -7.56 6.94
C GLY A 218 4.13 -8.77 6.10
N LYS A 219 3.52 -9.75 6.75
CA LYS A 219 3.16 -11.03 6.13
C LYS A 219 1.66 -11.18 6.11
N LEU A 220 1.05 -11.07 4.94
CA LEU A 220 -0.34 -11.40 4.70
C LEU A 220 -0.43 -12.87 4.27
N THR A 221 -0.97 -13.72 5.12
CA THR A 221 -1.10 -15.16 4.87
C THR A 221 -2.51 -15.48 4.39
N TYR A 222 -2.58 -16.30 3.36
CA TYR A 222 -3.83 -16.80 2.78
C TYR A 222 -3.65 -18.27 2.39
N ARG A 223 -4.76 -18.96 2.14
CA ARG A 223 -4.78 -20.37 1.79
C ARG A 223 -5.62 -20.61 0.55
N ILE A 224 -5.13 -21.45 -0.35
CA ILE A 224 -5.84 -21.99 -1.53
C ILE A 224 -5.56 -23.49 -1.55
N ASP A 225 -6.58 -24.34 -1.71
CA ASP A 225 -6.44 -25.80 -1.75
C ASP A 225 -5.56 -26.35 -0.59
N ASP A 226 -5.84 -25.89 0.62
CA ASP A 226 -5.12 -26.21 1.87
C ASP A 226 -3.63 -25.85 1.91
N LYS A 227 -3.13 -25.10 0.92
CA LYS A 227 -1.75 -24.61 0.89
C LYS A 227 -1.68 -23.16 1.35
N ASN A 228 -0.97 -22.94 2.46
CA ASN A 228 -0.65 -21.58 2.90
C ASN A 228 0.33 -20.91 1.94
N SER A 229 0.00 -19.70 1.54
CA SER A 229 0.81 -18.79 0.75
C SER A 229 0.92 -17.45 1.48
N THR A 230 1.89 -16.62 1.08
CA THR A 230 2.13 -15.34 1.75
C THR A 230 2.42 -14.24 0.74
N ILE A 231 1.87 -13.05 1.01
CA ILE A 231 2.19 -11.80 0.32
C ILE A 231 3.01 -10.94 1.28
N ASP A 232 4.15 -10.44 0.79
CA ASP A 232 4.99 -9.49 1.52
C ASP A 232 4.41 -8.07 1.37
N VAL A 233 3.99 -7.46 2.48
CA VAL A 233 3.65 -6.04 2.57
C VAL A 233 4.92 -5.27 2.91
N HIS A 234 5.37 -4.42 2.00
CA HIS A 234 6.74 -3.90 2.06
C HIS A 234 7.00 -2.98 3.26
N THR A 235 6.18 -1.95 3.47
CA THR A 235 6.35 -0.98 4.55
C THR A 235 5.01 -0.61 5.17
N ILE A 236 4.94 -0.69 6.50
CA ILE A 236 3.86 -0.15 7.31
C ILE A 236 4.40 0.87 8.31
N ILE A 237 3.61 1.90 8.62
CA ILE A 237 3.92 2.94 9.60
C ILE A 237 2.79 3.09 10.61
N SER A 238 3.10 3.64 11.78
CA SER A 238 2.11 3.94 12.81
C SER A 238 1.51 5.33 12.65
N TRP A 239 0.21 5.44 12.88
CA TRP A 239 -0.46 6.71 13.11
C TRP A 239 -1.56 6.54 14.15
N GLN A 240 -1.53 7.36 15.20
CA GLN A 240 -2.54 7.37 16.26
C GLN A 240 -2.81 5.99 16.89
N GLY A 241 -1.76 5.18 17.04
CA GLY A 241 -1.86 3.84 17.63
C GLY A 241 -2.35 2.75 16.67
N GLU A 242 -2.27 2.99 15.36
CA GLU A 242 -2.71 2.06 14.31
C GLU A 242 -1.65 1.87 13.23
N TRP A 243 -1.67 0.72 12.55
CA TRP A 243 -0.76 0.43 11.42
C TRP A 243 -1.41 0.73 10.08
N PHE A 244 -0.65 1.36 9.19
CA PHE A 244 -1.05 1.67 7.82
C PHE A 244 0.06 1.35 6.82
N ILE A 245 -0.32 0.98 5.60
CA ILE A 245 0.59 0.73 4.48
C ILE A 245 0.97 2.05 3.82
N THR A 246 2.27 2.22 3.57
CA THR A 246 2.80 3.29 2.70
C THR A 246 3.46 2.75 1.44
N HIS A 247 3.90 1.49 1.47
CA HIS A 247 4.41 0.77 0.31
C HIS A 247 3.92 -0.68 0.37
N LEU A 248 3.12 -1.09 -0.61
CA LEU A 248 2.65 -2.48 -0.71
C LEU A 248 3.74 -3.38 -1.28
N SER A 249 4.31 -3.03 -2.44
CA SER A 249 5.48 -3.71 -3.01
C SER A 249 6.77 -2.92 -2.82
N LYS A 250 7.91 -3.58 -3.06
CA LYS A 250 9.23 -2.91 -3.08
C LYS A 250 9.24 -1.82 -4.15
N TRP A 251 9.69 -0.63 -3.78
CA TRP A 251 9.90 0.47 -4.73
C TRP A 251 10.84 0.03 -5.86
N LYS A 252 10.40 0.22 -7.11
CA LYS A 252 11.22 0.06 -8.30
C LYS A 252 11.50 1.44 -8.88
N LYS A 253 12.77 1.86 -8.89
CA LYS A 253 13.18 3.05 -9.63
C LYS A 253 13.03 2.70 -11.11
N LYS A 254 12.13 3.40 -11.82
CA LYS A 254 12.07 3.38 -13.28
C LYS A 254 13.23 4.18 -13.85
#